data_AF-A0A6A5W5S7-F1
#
_entry.id   AF-A0A6A5W5S7-F1
#
_cell.length_a   1.000
_cell.length_b   1.000
_cell.length_c   1.000
_cell.angle_alpha   90.00
_cell.angle_beta   90.00
_cell.angle_gamma   90.00
#
_symmetry.space_group_name_H-M   'P 1'
#
loop_
_entity.id
_entity.type
_entity.pdbx_description
1 polymer ?
#
loop_
_entity_poly.entity_id
_entity_poly.type
_entity_poly.pdbx_seq_one_letter_code
_entity_poly.pdbx_strand_id
1 'polypeptide(L)'
;MAIHTDINLSTNDKRILNALFDPETLPSSVAKSKDASTIDSNLAPHPNIAAAQISALETQQDAFIKRISSNSETSEIEEVIREMDTVIEEHPTYPSAHLNRAMLHRMLLESQLPPSTTSPSSSNIFTLPPSTLEPLFTSLSRAIHLSLSPSSPTASVSTYQARILRTAFSHRAYLYLKAAEGGTELRGKGKGELEELASSDFANAARYGDEIAREMSVRTNPYAKMCGAIVKNALREEMRQGHGQGI
;
A
#
# COMPACT_ATOMS: atom_id res chain seq x y z
N MET A 1 -35.94 27.49 30.80
CA MET A 1 -34.91 26.89 31.66
C MET A 1 -34.19 25.84 30.82
N ALA A 2 -33.11 26.23 30.14
CA ALA A 2 -32.36 25.33 29.27
C ALA A 2 -31.42 24.49 30.14
N ILE A 3 -31.63 23.17 30.15
CA ILE A 3 -30.75 22.24 30.85
C ILE A 3 -29.50 22.10 29.96
N HIS A 4 -28.44 22.84 30.29
CA HIS A 4 -27.10 22.56 29.78
C HIS A 4 -26.62 21.27 30.45
N THR A 5 -26.80 20.14 29.79
CA THR A 5 -26.08 18.91 30.15
C THR A 5 -24.65 19.08 29.65
N ASP A 6 -23.74 19.48 30.52
CA ASP A 6 -22.31 19.39 30.25
C ASP A 6 -21.93 17.91 30.16
N ILE A 7 -21.94 17.37 28.94
CA ILE A 7 -21.49 16.01 28.66
C ILE A 7 -19.97 15.99 28.85
N ASN A 8 -19.53 15.53 30.03
CA ASN A 8 -18.12 15.41 30.36
C ASN A 8 -17.52 14.17 29.67
N LEU A 9 -17.21 14.33 28.38
CA LEU A 9 -16.53 13.30 27.59
C LEU A 9 -15.12 13.06 28.16
N SER A 10 -14.77 11.79 28.38
CA SER A 10 -13.40 11.45 28.78
C SER A 10 -12.40 11.85 27.69
N THR A 11 -11.12 11.97 28.03
CA THR A 11 -10.06 12.21 27.05
C THR A 11 -10.06 11.14 25.95
N ASN A 12 -10.45 9.91 26.27
CA ASN A 12 -10.59 8.85 25.28
C ASN A 12 -11.80 9.06 24.37
N ASP A 13 -12.95 9.47 24.91
CA ASP A 13 -14.17 9.71 24.12
C ASP A 13 -14.01 10.91 23.20
N LYS A 14 -13.42 12.01 23.69
CA LYS A 14 -13.08 13.18 22.85
C LYS A 14 -12.15 12.79 21.71
N ARG A 15 -11.19 11.90 21.97
CA ARG A 15 -10.26 11.38 20.96
C ARG A 15 -10.95 10.46 19.95
N ILE A 16 -11.86 9.59 20.38
CA ILE A 16 -12.63 8.71 19.49
C ILE A 16 -13.62 9.51 18.64
N LEU A 17 -14.27 10.53 19.22
CA LEU A 17 -15.14 11.43 18.47
C LEU A 17 -14.34 12.29 17.49
N ASN A 18 -13.21 12.87 17.91
CA ASN A 18 -12.32 13.56 16.97
C ASN A 18 -11.85 12.63 15.85
N ALA A 19 -11.55 11.37 16.14
CA ALA A 19 -11.24 10.35 15.14
C ALA A 19 -12.41 10.00 14.20
N LEU A 20 -13.66 10.12 14.67
CA LEU A 20 -14.86 9.93 13.85
C LEU A 20 -15.06 11.10 12.87
N PHE A 21 -14.64 12.30 13.26
CA PHE A 21 -14.83 13.54 12.49
C PHE A 21 -13.59 13.99 11.70
N ASP A 22 -12.41 13.55 12.11
CA ASP A 22 -11.11 13.75 11.48
C ASP A 22 -10.30 12.45 11.57
N PRO A 23 -10.52 11.51 10.64
CA PRO A 23 -9.90 10.20 10.69
C PRO A 23 -8.39 10.24 10.43
N GLU A 24 -7.83 11.38 10.03
CA GLU A 24 -6.37 11.64 9.97
C GLU A 24 -5.74 11.75 11.37
N THR A 25 -6.54 12.05 12.40
CA THR A 25 -6.05 12.22 13.79
C THR A 25 -6.10 10.93 14.61
N LEU A 26 -6.55 9.83 14.01
CA LEU A 26 -6.61 8.51 14.64
C LEU A 26 -5.21 8.05 15.03
N PRO A 27 -4.93 7.88 16.33
CA PRO A 27 -3.69 7.24 16.73
C PRO A 27 -3.76 5.80 16.29
N SER A 28 -2.75 5.38 15.54
CA SER A 28 -2.42 4.01 15.18
C SER A 28 -2.81 2.97 16.25
N SER A 29 -2.65 3.30 17.54
CA SER A 29 -2.97 2.44 18.69
C SER A 29 -4.44 2.02 18.85
N VAL A 30 -5.44 2.77 18.36
CA VAL A 30 -6.88 2.43 18.52
C VAL A 30 -7.31 1.34 17.55
N ALA A 31 -6.69 1.30 16.37
CA ALA A 31 -6.95 0.27 15.36
C ALA A 31 -6.14 -1.02 15.57
N LYS A 32 -5.24 -1.10 16.57
CA LYS A 32 -4.37 -2.27 16.78
C LYS A 32 -5.11 -3.53 17.27
N SER A 33 -6.33 -3.41 17.79
CA SER A 33 -6.95 -4.48 18.58
C SER A 33 -7.48 -5.68 17.79
N LYS A 34 -7.57 -5.62 16.45
CA LYS A 34 -8.13 -6.71 15.63
C LYS A 34 -7.13 -7.42 14.71
N ASP A 35 -6.07 -6.73 14.29
CA ASP A 35 -5.17 -7.22 13.22
C ASP A 35 -4.07 -8.19 13.69
N ALA A 36 -3.74 -8.19 14.99
CA ALA A 36 -2.74 -9.10 15.57
C ALA A 36 -3.10 -10.59 15.45
N SER A 37 -4.35 -10.92 15.10
CA SER A 37 -4.83 -12.30 14.90
C SER A 37 -4.43 -12.91 13.56
N THR A 38 -3.79 -12.15 12.67
CA THR A 38 -3.57 -12.55 11.27
C THR A 38 -2.16 -13.08 10.99
N ILE A 39 -1.21 -12.87 11.90
CA ILE A 39 0.18 -13.31 11.76
C ILE A 39 0.47 -14.33 12.86
N ASP A 40 0.88 -15.54 12.47
CA ASP A 40 1.26 -16.60 13.40
C ASP A 40 2.75 -16.92 13.24
N SER A 41 3.52 -16.59 14.27
CA SER A 41 4.97 -16.80 14.32
C SER A 41 5.38 -18.27 14.41
N ASN A 42 4.46 -19.17 14.74
CA ASN A 42 4.73 -20.61 14.82
C ASN A 42 4.57 -21.33 13.47
N LEU A 43 4.01 -20.65 12.46
CA LEU A 43 3.89 -21.23 11.12
C LEU A 43 5.24 -21.28 10.41
N ALA A 44 5.45 -22.33 9.63
CA ALA A 44 6.59 -22.42 8.74
C ALA A 44 6.60 -21.23 7.75
N PRO A 45 7.78 -20.71 7.36
CA PRO A 45 7.86 -19.55 6.48
C PRO A 45 7.11 -19.73 5.15
N HIS A 46 7.16 -20.93 4.57
CA HIS A 46 6.44 -21.27 3.34
C HIS A 46 5.89 -22.70 3.42
N PRO A 47 4.69 -22.99 2.87
CA PRO A 47 4.10 -24.33 2.94
C PRO A 47 4.91 -25.39 2.19
N ASN A 48 5.54 -25.03 1.08
CA ASN A 48 6.17 -25.98 0.14
C ASN A 48 7.68 -25.81 -0.03
N ILE A 49 8.32 -24.87 0.67
CA ILE A 49 9.76 -24.60 0.54
C ILE A 49 10.37 -24.66 1.92
N ALA A 50 11.43 -25.46 2.08
CA ALA A 50 12.11 -25.62 3.37
C ALA A 50 12.76 -24.30 3.81
N ALA A 51 12.78 -24.03 5.12
CA ALA A 51 13.33 -22.78 5.66
C ALA A 51 14.80 -22.55 5.27
N ALA A 52 15.63 -23.60 5.23
CA ALA A 52 17.02 -23.51 4.79
C ALA A 52 17.14 -23.09 3.31
N GLN A 53 16.26 -23.60 2.45
CA GLN A 53 16.22 -23.22 1.04
C GLN A 53 15.74 -21.78 0.87
N ILE A 54 14.75 -21.33 1.65
CA ILE A 54 14.30 -19.92 1.65
C ILE A 54 15.46 -19.00 2.01
N SER A 55 16.23 -19.34 3.04
CA SER A 55 17.37 -18.53 3.48
C SER A 55 18.48 -18.46 2.41
N ALA A 56 18.75 -19.57 1.72
CA ALA A 56 19.69 -19.59 0.60
C ALA A 56 19.20 -18.71 -0.57
N LEU A 57 17.91 -18.81 -0.93
CA LEU A 57 17.30 -18.00 -1.98
C LEU A 57 17.29 -16.51 -1.63
N GLU A 58 16.98 -16.15 -0.38
CA GLU A 58 17.04 -14.77 0.09
C GLU A 58 18.47 -14.22 -0.03
N THR A 59 19.48 -14.99 0.38
CA THR A 59 20.89 -14.59 0.25
C THR A 59 21.29 -14.34 -1.20
N GLN A 60 20.84 -15.22 -2.12
CA GLN A 60 21.08 -15.08 -3.55
C GLN A 60 20.42 -13.80 -4.11
N GLN A 61 19.16 -13.52 -3.77
CA GLN A 61 18.47 -12.32 -4.23
C GLN A 61 19.03 -11.04 -3.64
N ASP A 62 19.46 -11.06 -2.37
CA ASP A 62 20.11 -9.91 -1.75
C ASP A 62 21.41 -9.56 -2.48
N ALA A 63 22.15 -10.54 -2.98
CA ALA A 63 23.34 -10.31 -3.80
C ALA A 63 22.98 -9.64 -5.14
N PHE A 64 21.86 -10.04 -5.76
CA PHE A 64 21.36 -9.42 -6.99
C PHE A 64 20.95 -7.97 -6.77
N ILE A 65 20.15 -7.70 -5.73
CA ILE A 65 19.65 -6.35 -5.43
C ILE A 65 20.79 -5.42 -4.99
N LYS A 66 21.85 -5.93 -4.34
CA LYS A 66 23.00 -5.09 -3.95
C LYS A 66 23.85 -4.61 -5.13
N ARG A 67 23.73 -5.20 -6.32
CA ARG A 67 24.45 -4.75 -7.52
C ARG A 67 23.82 -3.50 -8.15
N ILE A 68 22.58 -3.19 -7.81
CA ILE A 68 21.83 -2.08 -8.41
C ILE A 68 21.62 -0.96 -7.40
N SER A 69 21.50 0.26 -7.93
CA SER A 69 21.16 1.45 -7.18
C SER A 69 20.25 2.36 -8.01
N SER A 70 19.77 3.45 -7.41
CA SER A 70 18.94 4.45 -8.11
C SER A 70 19.62 5.12 -9.31
N ASN A 71 20.95 5.01 -9.43
CA ASN A 71 21.73 5.56 -10.54
C ASN A 71 22.25 4.47 -11.50
N SER A 72 21.82 3.22 -11.33
CA SER A 72 22.24 2.14 -12.22
C SER A 72 21.75 2.36 -13.64
N GLU A 73 22.58 1.94 -14.59
CA GLU A 73 22.24 2.00 -16.01
C GLU A 73 21.09 1.03 -16.32
N THR A 74 20.27 1.36 -17.32
CA THR A 74 19.14 0.51 -17.74
C THR A 74 19.56 -0.93 -18.04
N SER A 75 20.71 -1.12 -18.68
CA SER A 75 21.26 -2.43 -19.03
C SER A 75 21.64 -3.27 -17.80
N GLU A 76 22.13 -2.66 -16.73
CA GLU A 76 22.45 -3.35 -15.47
C GLU A 76 21.17 -3.86 -14.80
N ILE A 77 20.12 -3.02 -14.79
CA ILE A 77 18.82 -3.38 -14.21
C ILE A 77 18.20 -4.55 -15.00
N GLU A 78 18.25 -4.49 -16.33
CA GLU A 78 17.76 -5.56 -17.21
C GLU A 78 18.54 -6.87 -17.04
N GLU A 79 19.84 -6.82 -16.78
CA GLU A 79 20.65 -7.99 -16.44
C GLU A 79 20.19 -8.62 -15.13
N VAL A 80 19.99 -7.82 -14.09
CA VAL A 80 19.48 -8.32 -12.81
C VAL A 80 18.06 -8.89 -12.94
N ILE A 81 17.21 -8.30 -13.78
CA ILE A 81 15.88 -8.86 -14.10
C ILE A 81 16.00 -10.24 -14.73
N ARG A 82 16.92 -10.43 -15.69
CA ARG A 82 17.15 -11.75 -16.33
C ARG A 82 17.63 -12.79 -15.32
N GLU A 83 18.53 -12.43 -14.40
CA GLU A 83 18.96 -13.34 -13.33
C GLU A 83 17.81 -13.68 -12.36
N MET A 84 16.95 -12.71 -12.06
CA MET A 84 15.74 -12.94 -11.26
C MET A 84 14.74 -13.84 -11.98
N ASP A 85 14.61 -13.71 -13.30
CA ASP A 85 13.77 -14.58 -14.13
C ASP A 85 14.23 -16.04 -14.05
N THR A 86 15.54 -16.31 -14.08
CA THR A 86 16.08 -17.66 -13.86
C THR A 86 15.67 -18.23 -12.49
N VAL A 87 15.71 -17.43 -11.41
CA VAL A 87 15.25 -17.87 -10.08
C VAL A 87 13.76 -18.21 -10.08
N ILE A 88 12.95 -17.45 -10.81
CA ILE A 88 11.51 -17.72 -10.94
C ILE A 88 11.25 -18.98 -11.76
N GLU A 89 12.03 -19.25 -12.79
CA GLU A 89 11.93 -20.48 -13.58
C GLU A 89 12.25 -21.72 -12.74
N GLU A 90 13.30 -21.66 -11.91
CA GLU A 90 13.70 -22.75 -11.01
C GLU A 90 12.74 -22.91 -9.82
N HIS A 91 12.17 -21.80 -9.34
CA HIS A 91 11.31 -21.76 -8.15
C HIS A 91 10.03 -20.93 -8.39
N PRO A 92 9.10 -21.41 -9.24
CA PRO A 92 7.95 -20.61 -9.70
C PRO A 92 6.95 -20.27 -8.59
N THR A 93 6.95 -21.04 -7.50
CA THR A 93 6.09 -20.82 -6.34
C THR A 93 6.75 -19.97 -5.26
N TYR A 94 7.97 -19.48 -5.48
CA TYR A 94 8.70 -18.69 -4.48
C TYR A 94 8.31 -17.21 -4.56
N PRO A 95 7.55 -16.68 -3.59
CA PRO A 95 6.88 -15.39 -3.72
C PRO A 95 7.83 -14.17 -3.72
N SER A 96 8.96 -14.24 -3.00
CA SER A 96 9.88 -13.10 -2.90
C SER A 96 10.55 -12.75 -4.21
N ALA A 97 10.82 -13.73 -5.08
CA ALA A 97 11.42 -13.46 -6.39
C ALA A 97 10.46 -12.63 -7.27
N HIS A 98 9.15 -12.92 -7.23
CA HIS A 98 8.14 -12.11 -7.92
C HIS A 98 8.05 -10.69 -7.34
N LEU A 99 8.14 -10.54 -6.02
CA LEU A 99 8.15 -9.23 -5.38
C LEU A 99 9.38 -8.40 -5.78
N ASN A 100 10.57 -9.01 -5.73
CA ASN A 100 11.81 -8.35 -6.09
C ASN A 100 11.83 -8.00 -7.59
N ARG A 101 11.35 -8.89 -8.45
CA ARG A 101 11.15 -8.61 -9.88
C ARG A 101 10.24 -7.40 -10.11
N ALA A 102 9.14 -7.27 -9.36
CA ALA A 102 8.30 -6.08 -9.43
C ALA A 102 9.08 -4.80 -9.07
N MET A 103 9.89 -4.83 -8.01
CA MET A 103 10.73 -3.69 -7.64
C MET A 103 11.74 -3.32 -8.73
N LEU A 104 12.37 -4.33 -9.35
CA LEU A 104 13.30 -4.13 -10.47
C LEU A 104 12.62 -3.50 -11.68
N HIS A 105 11.44 -3.99 -12.07
CA HIS A 105 10.66 -3.39 -13.17
C HIS A 105 10.29 -1.95 -12.88
N ARG A 106 9.88 -1.63 -11.64
CA ARG A 106 9.61 -0.24 -11.28
C ARG A 106 10.86 0.64 -11.42
N MET A 107 12.00 0.17 -10.92
CA MET A 107 13.25 0.92 -11.02
C MET A 107 13.70 1.11 -12.48
N LEU A 108 13.50 0.08 -13.33
CA LEU A 108 13.74 0.18 -14.78
C LEU A 108 12.84 1.22 -15.45
N LEU A 109 11.55 1.25 -15.09
CA LEU A 109 10.62 2.25 -15.61
C LEU A 109 10.99 3.67 -15.15
N GLU A 110 11.41 3.83 -13.89
CA GLU A 110 11.84 5.10 -13.32
C GLU A 110 13.15 5.61 -13.98
N SER A 111 14.09 4.73 -14.32
CA SER A 111 15.34 5.11 -15.00
C SER A 111 15.15 5.50 -16.47
N GLN A 112 14.06 5.05 -17.10
CA GLN A 112 13.67 5.44 -18.46
C GLN A 112 12.95 6.80 -18.52
N LEU A 113 12.56 7.37 -17.38
CA LEU A 113 11.89 8.66 -17.37
C LEU A 113 12.87 9.78 -17.74
N PRO A 114 12.45 10.75 -18.58
CA PRO A 114 13.27 11.90 -18.89
C PRO A 114 13.53 12.72 -17.61
N PRO A 115 14.71 13.35 -17.47
CA PRO A 115 15.01 14.21 -16.33
C PRO A 115 13.95 15.32 -16.22
N SER A 116 13.34 15.46 -15.04
CA SER A 116 12.30 16.47 -14.75
C SER A 116 12.90 17.88 -14.82
N THR A 117 12.90 18.49 -16.01
CA THR A 117 13.42 19.85 -16.22
C THR A 117 12.38 20.95 -16.02
N THR A 118 11.08 20.60 -15.97
CA THR A 118 10.00 21.61 -16.02
C THR A 118 8.96 21.52 -14.91
N SER A 119 8.79 20.37 -14.23
CA SER A 119 8.04 20.23 -12.97
C SER A 119 8.21 18.82 -12.38
N PRO A 120 8.30 18.66 -11.04
CA PRO A 120 8.44 17.36 -10.37
C PRO A 120 7.17 16.49 -10.40
N SER A 121 6.04 17.02 -10.88
CA SER A 121 4.73 16.35 -10.88
C SER A 121 4.28 15.82 -12.25
N SER A 122 4.99 16.12 -13.34
CA SER A 122 4.57 15.79 -14.71
C SER A 122 5.19 14.51 -15.28
N SER A 123 6.35 14.06 -14.80
CA SER A 123 6.99 12.82 -15.25
C SER A 123 6.78 11.73 -14.22
N ASN A 124 6.00 10.71 -14.55
CA ASN A 124 5.81 9.52 -13.74
C ASN A 124 5.73 8.29 -14.64
N ILE A 125 5.88 7.08 -14.10
CA ILE A 125 5.91 5.85 -14.89
C ILE A 125 4.63 5.59 -15.72
N PHE A 126 3.50 6.24 -15.39
CA PHE A 126 2.24 6.11 -16.12
C PHE A 126 2.18 6.96 -17.39
N THR A 127 3.19 7.79 -17.67
CA THR A 127 3.35 8.44 -18.99
C THR A 127 3.89 7.47 -20.05
N LEU A 128 4.43 6.32 -19.63
CA LEU A 128 4.91 5.26 -20.50
C LEU A 128 3.74 4.43 -21.05
N PRO A 129 3.92 3.70 -22.17
CA PRO A 129 2.86 2.86 -22.73
C PRO A 129 2.34 1.83 -21.72
N PRO A 130 1.02 1.59 -21.61
CA PRO A 130 0.46 0.68 -20.59
C PRO A 130 1.06 -0.75 -20.60
N SER A 131 1.50 -1.23 -21.77
CA SER A 131 2.15 -2.54 -21.92
C SER A 131 3.47 -2.65 -21.16
N THR A 132 4.18 -1.56 -20.90
CA THR A 132 5.44 -1.58 -20.14
C THR A 132 5.20 -1.75 -18.64
N LEU A 133 4.00 -1.43 -18.16
CA LEU A 133 3.60 -1.59 -16.76
C LEU A 133 3.12 -3.01 -16.42
N GLU A 134 2.72 -3.78 -17.43
CA GLU A 134 2.16 -5.13 -17.23
C GLU A 134 3.07 -6.09 -16.44
N PRO A 135 4.39 -6.18 -16.70
CA PRO A 135 5.30 -7.02 -15.93
C PRO A 135 5.34 -6.66 -14.44
N LEU A 136 5.29 -5.36 -14.12
CA LEU A 136 5.26 -4.85 -12.74
C LEU A 136 4.00 -5.32 -12.01
N PHE A 137 2.81 -5.06 -12.56
CA PHE A 137 1.55 -5.45 -11.93
C PHE A 137 1.34 -6.97 -11.86
N THR A 138 1.81 -7.69 -12.89
CA THR A 138 1.77 -9.16 -12.92
C THR A 138 2.63 -9.75 -11.82
N SER A 139 3.85 -9.25 -11.64
CA SER A 139 4.78 -9.74 -10.62
C SER A 139 4.26 -9.45 -9.20
N LEU A 140 3.70 -8.25 -8.95
CA LEU A 140 3.04 -7.93 -7.68
C LEU A 140 1.85 -8.84 -7.38
N SER A 141 0.98 -9.05 -8.37
CA SER A 141 -0.21 -9.89 -8.21
C SER A 141 0.18 -11.35 -7.97
N ARG A 142 1.25 -11.83 -8.61
CA ARG A 142 1.78 -13.18 -8.40
C ARG A 142 2.39 -13.35 -7.01
N ALA A 143 3.17 -12.38 -6.53
CA ALA A 143 3.73 -12.39 -5.17
C ALA A 143 2.63 -12.45 -4.09
N ILE A 144 1.56 -11.67 -4.26
CA ILE A 144 0.39 -11.67 -3.37
C ILE A 144 -0.29 -13.04 -3.41
N HIS A 145 -0.60 -13.54 -4.61
CA HIS A 145 -1.30 -14.81 -4.78
C HIS A 145 -0.55 -16.00 -4.16
N LEU A 146 0.77 -16.07 -4.36
CA LEU A 146 1.61 -17.13 -3.80
C LEU A 146 1.78 -17.03 -2.28
N SER A 147 1.64 -15.83 -1.71
CA SER A 147 1.79 -15.62 -0.26
C SER A 147 0.48 -15.80 0.51
N LEU A 148 -0.68 -15.70 -0.16
CA LEU A 148 -1.98 -15.95 0.44
C LEU A 148 -2.23 -17.45 0.62
N SER A 149 -2.94 -17.80 1.70
CA SER A 149 -3.39 -19.18 1.91
C SER A 149 -4.47 -19.55 0.89
N PRO A 150 -4.36 -20.70 0.21
CA PRO A 150 -5.39 -21.14 -0.75
C PRO A 150 -6.71 -21.51 -0.07
N SER A 151 -6.67 -21.85 1.22
CA SER A 151 -7.83 -22.34 1.97
C SER A 151 -8.76 -21.22 2.44
N SER A 152 -8.22 -20.03 2.75
CA SER A 152 -9.01 -18.88 3.13
C SER A 152 -8.21 -17.57 3.01
N PRO A 153 -8.79 -16.50 2.42
CA PRO A 153 -8.20 -15.15 2.45
C PRO A 153 -8.06 -14.56 3.86
N THR A 154 -8.80 -15.10 4.84
CA THR A 154 -8.76 -14.65 6.23
C THR A 154 -7.87 -15.50 7.13
N ALA A 155 -7.26 -16.57 6.61
CA ALA A 155 -6.35 -17.43 7.38
C ALA A 155 -5.16 -16.64 7.93
N SER A 156 -4.63 -17.11 9.07
CA SER A 156 -3.35 -16.65 9.57
C SER A 156 -2.23 -17.00 8.59
N VAL A 157 -1.23 -16.14 8.52
CA VAL A 157 -0.05 -16.31 7.66
C VAL A 157 1.22 -16.30 8.51
N SER A 158 2.30 -16.90 8.00
CA SER A 158 3.60 -16.83 8.66
C SER A 158 4.15 -15.40 8.68
N THR A 159 5.13 -15.14 9.54
CA THR A 159 5.85 -13.84 9.56
C THR A 159 6.51 -13.52 8.22
N TYR A 160 7.03 -14.54 7.54
CA TYR A 160 7.62 -14.42 6.20
C TYR A 160 6.58 -14.00 5.16
N GLN A 161 5.44 -14.70 5.10
CA GLN A 161 4.34 -14.36 4.19
C GLN A 161 3.78 -12.97 4.47
N ALA A 162 3.59 -12.62 5.75
CA ALA A 162 3.11 -11.29 6.16
C ALA A 162 4.03 -10.17 5.66
N ARG A 163 5.36 -10.38 5.71
CA ARG A 163 6.34 -9.41 5.20
C ARG A 163 6.22 -9.20 3.68
N ILE A 164 5.99 -10.27 2.91
CA ILE A 164 5.79 -10.16 1.46
C ILE A 164 4.45 -9.49 1.15
N LEU A 165 3.37 -9.93 1.81
CA LEU A 165 2.04 -9.40 1.60
C LEU A 165 1.98 -7.90 1.90
N ARG A 166 2.52 -7.46 3.04
CA ARG A 166 2.55 -6.02 3.37
C ARG A 166 3.25 -5.21 2.27
N THR A 167 4.41 -5.65 1.80
CA THR A 167 5.21 -4.88 0.83
C THR A 167 4.54 -4.90 -0.53
N ALA A 168 4.04 -6.04 -0.97
CA ALA A 168 3.38 -6.18 -2.27
C ALA A 168 2.08 -5.38 -2.34
N PHE A 169 1.24 -5.45 -1.29
CA PHE A 169 0.02 -4.66 -1.20
C PHE A 169 0.31 -3.16 -1.12
N SER A 170 1.22 -2.71 -0.25
CA SER A 170 1.60 -1.29 -0.15
C SER A 170 2.16 -0.75 -1.46
N HIS A 171 2.98 -1.55 -2.15
CA HIS A 171 3.52 -1.16 -3.45
C HIS A 171 2.41 -1.01 -4.50
N ARG A 172 1.52 -2.00 -4.62
CA ARG A 172 0.42 -1.95 -5.59
C ARG A 172 -0.58 -0.82 -5.28
N ALA A 173 -0.87 -0.60 -4.00
CA ALA A 173 -1.70 0.52 -3.53
C ALA A 173 -1.11 1.87 -3.94
N TYR A 174 0.19 2.05 -3.74
CA TYR A 174 0.90 3.27 -4.14
C TYR A 174 0.82 3.51 -5.64
N LEU A 175 0.95 2.46 -6.46
CA LEU A 175 0.80 2.56 -7.91
C LEU A 175 -0.61 3.02 -8.32
N TYR A 176 -1.65 2.43 -7.74
CA TYR A 176 -3.03 2.86 -8.00
C TYR A 176 -3.27 4.31 -7.58
N LEU A 177 -2.79 4.70 -6.40
CA LEU A 177 -2.89 6.07 -5.92
C LEU A 177 -2.19 7.04 -6.88
N LYS A 178 -0.99 6.70 -7.35
CA LYS A 178 -0.24 7.54 -8.30
C LYS A 178 -0.92 7.68 -9.65
N ALA A 179 -1.49 6.59 -10.19
CA ALA A 179 -2.30 6.65 -11.40
C ALA A 179 -3.54 7.55 -11.22
N ALA A 180 -4.23 7.43 -10.08
CA ALA A 180 -5.40 8.25 -9.74
C ALA A 180 -5.05 9.75 -9.59
N GLU A 181 -3.95 10.06 -8.92
CA GLU A 181 -3.44 11.43 -8.75
C GLU A 181 -3.04 12.05 -10.10
N GLY A 182 -2.43 11.25 -10.99
CA GLY A 182 -2.06 11.65 -12.34
C GLY A 182 -3.21 11.71 -13.35
N GLY A 183 -4.44 11.35 -12.94
CA GLY A 183 -5.60 11.30 -13.83
C GLY A 183 -5.46 10.27 -14.95
N THR A 184 -4.59 9.26 -14.78
CA THR A 184 -4.34 8.22 -15.79
C THR A 184 -5.34 7.08 -15.62
N GLU A 185 -6.04 6.74 -16.69
CA GLU A 185 -6.85 5.53 -16.72
C GLU A 185 -5.94 4.30 -16.81
N LEU A 186 -6.06 3.39 -15.85
CA LEU A 186 -5.24 2.19 -15.80
C LEU A 186 -6.15 0.96 -15.93
N ARG A 187 -5.93 0.15 -16.98
CA ARG A 187 -6.73 -1.05 -17.27
C ARG A 187 -8.25 -0.76 -17.34
N GLY A 188 -8.61 0.39 -17.94
CA GLY A 188 -9.99 0.85 -18.08
C GLY A 188 -10.62 1.37 -16.78
N LYS A 189 -9.83 1.57 -15.72
CA LYS A 189 -10.30 2.08 -14.44
C LYS A 189 -10.03 3.57 -14.32
N GLY A 190 -11.07 4.31 -13.99
CA GLY A 190 -10.97 5.76 -13.75
C GLY A 190 -10.42 6.09 -12.36
N LYS A 191 -10.25 7.39 -12.10
CA LYS A 191 -9.71 7.91 -10.82
C LYS A 191 -10.40 7.32 -9.58
N GLY A 192 -11.73 7.31 -9.54
CA GLY A 192 -12.48 6.83 -8.37
C GLY A 192 -12.24 5.35 -8.06
N GLU A 193 -12.27 4.49 -9.08
CA GLU A 193 -11.98 3.06 -8.93
C GLU A 193 -10.53 2.81 -8.51
N LEU A 194 -9.58 3.60 -9.02
CA LEU A 194 -8.18 3.50 -8.64
C LEU A 194 -7.95 3.93 -7.19
N GLU A 195 -8.63 4.97 -6.70
CA GLU A 195 -8.61 5.35 -5.28
C GLU A 195 -9.19 4.25 -4.39
N GLU A 196 -10.27 3.58 -4.83
CA GLU A 196 -10.86 2.46 -4.10
C GLU A 196 -9.91 1.24 -4.05
N LEU A 197 -9.30 0.89 -5.18
CA LEU A 197 -8.28 -0.16 -5.24
C LEU A 197 -7.07 0.16 -4.36
N ALA A 198 -6.61 1.42 -4.37
CA ALA A 198 -5.53 1.87 -3.50
C ALA A 198 -5.89 1.73 -2.02
N SER A 199 -7.07 2.19 -1.62
CA SER A 199 -7.56 2.09 -0.23
C SER A 199 -7.69 0.65 0.23
N SER A 200 -8.17 -0.24 -0.65
CA SER A 200 -8.30 -1.68 -0.38
C SER A 200 -6.94 -2.36 -0.20
N ASP A 201 -5.97 -2.09 -1.09
CA ASP A 201 -4.64 -2.67 -0.97
C ASP A 201 -3.91 -2.12 0.27
N PHE A 202 -4.02 -0.82 0.58
CA PHE A 202 -3.48 -0.26 1.82
C PHE A 202 -4.12 -0.90 3.06
N ALA A 203 -5.42 -1.19 3.06
CA ALA A 203 -6.08 -1.90 4.14
C ALA A 203 -5.52 -3.32 4.32
N ASN A 204 -5.27 -4.03 3.22
CA ASN A 204 -4.67 -5.35 3.26
C ASN A 204 -3.22 -5.29 3.77
N ALA A 205 -2.42 -4.32 3.33
CA ALA A 205 -1.07 -4.14 3.88
C ALA A 205 -1.08 -3.80 5.39
N ALA A 206 -2.02 -2.96 5.82
CA ALA A 206 -2.24 -2.63 7.23
C ALA A 206 -2.56 -3.87 8.07
N ARG A 207 -3.42 -4.76 7.55
CA ARG A 207 -3.75 -6.05 8.16
C ARG A 207 -2.51 -6.89 8.43
N TYR A 208 -1.51 -6.85 7.55
CA TYR A 208 -0.24 -7.57 7.71
C TYR A 208 0.83 -6.76 8.45
N GLY A 209 0.45 -5.65 9.11
CA GLY A 209 1.28 -4.90 10.05
C GLY A 209 2.08 -3.73 9.47
N ASP A 210 1.64 -3.14 8.35
CA ASP A 210 2.16 -1.88 7.82
C ASP A 210 1.40 -0.68 8.42
N GLU A 211 2.05 0.05 9.34
CA GLU A 211 1.43 1.18 10.03
C GLU A 211 1.20 2.39 9.11
N ILE A 212 2.07 2.61 8.12
CA ILE A 212 1.92 3.69 7.14
C ILE A 212 0.75 3.36 6.21
N ALA A 213 0.67 2.11 5.74
CA ALA A 213 -0.45 1.67 4.93
C ALA A 213 -1.78 1.80 5.67
N ARG A 214 -1.80 1.62 7.00
CA ARG A 214 -3.03 1.84 7.78
C ARG A 214 -3.51 3.28 7.71
N GLU A 215 -2.61 4.24 7.91
CA GLU A 215 -2.95 5.66 7.76
C GLU A 215 -3.39 5.96 6.33
N MET A 216 -2.64 5.46 5.35
CA MET A 216 -2.95 5.65 3.93
C MET A 216 -4.28 5.03 3.51
N SER A 217 -4.68 3.89 4.09
CA SER A 217 -5.97 3.25 3.82
C SER A 217 -7.13 4.16 4.18
N VAL A 218 -7.03 4.83 5.33
CA VAL A 218 -8.01 5.80 5.80
C VAL A 218 -8.02 7.04 4.89
N ARG A 219 -6.84 7.60 4.61
CA ARG A 219 -6.65 8.78 3.75
C ARG A 219 -7.22 8.61 2.35
N THR A 220 -7.09 7.42 1.80
CA THR A 220 -7.49 7.10 0.42
C THR A 220 -8.92 6.57 0.33
N ASN A 221 -9.59 6.32 1.46
CA ASN A 221 -10.95 5.80 1.48
C ASN A 221 -11.95 6.87 0.97
N PRO A 222 -12.66 6.63 -0.15
CA PRO A 222 -13.57 7.63 -0.72
C PRO A 222 -14.73 7.98 0.22
N TYR A 223 -15.19 7.02 1.03
CA TYR A 223 -16.22 7.26 2.04
C TYR A 223 -15.71 8.15 3.17
N ALA A 224 -14.50 7.89 3.68
CA ALA A 224 -13.91 8.71 4.74
C ALA A 224 -13.70 10.16 4.25
N LYS A 225 -13.21 10.35 3.01
CA LYS A 225 -13.07 11.67 2.39
C LYS A 225 -14.41 12.40 2.25
N MET A 226 -15.45 11.70 1.77
CA MET A 226 -16.78 12.29 1.59
C MET A 226 -17.41 12.70 2.92
N CYS A 227 -17.41 11.80 3.91
CA CYS A 227 -17.91 12.08 5.25
C CYS A 227 -17.15 13.25 5.89
N GLY A 228 -15.82 13.25 5.81
CA GLY A 228 -14.99 14.34 6.32
C GLY A 228 -15.31 15.68 5.65
N ALA A 229 -15.52 15.70 4.33
CA ALA A 229 -15.90 16.91 3.60
C ALA A 229 -17.28 17.44 4.02
N ILE A 230 -18.27 16.54 4.18
CA ILE A 230 -19.63 16.90 4.63
C ILE A 230 -19.57 17.49 6.04
N VAL A 231 -18.90 16.82 6.97
CA VAL A 231 -18.76 17.27 8.36
C VAL A 231 -18.01 18.60 8.43
N LYS A 232 -16.91 18.76 7.68
CA LYS A 232 -16.14 20.01 7.64
C LYS A 232 -16.95 21.18 7.09
N ASN A 233 -17.81 20.93 6.09
CA ASN A 233 -18.72 21.95 5.58
C ASN A 233 -19.80 22.31 6.60
N ALA A 234 -20.39 21.33 7.28
CA ALA A 234 -21.37 21.57 8.35
C ALA A 234 -20.76 22.39 9.50
N LEU A 235 -19.56 22.05 9.98
CA LEU A 235 -18.86 22.79 11.04
C LEU A 235 -18.51 24.23 10.62
N ARG A 236 -18.08 24.44 9.38
CA ARG A 236 -17.83 25.79 8.84
C ARG A 236 -19.09 26.64 8.84
N GLU A 237 -20.22 26.04 8.50
CA GLU A 237 -21.51 26.72 8.43
C GLU A 237 -22.00 27.11 9.84
N GLU A 238 -21.87 26.22 10.83
CA GLU A 238 -22.16 26.52 12.24
C GLU A 238 -21.28 27.67 12.78
N MET A 239 -19.97 27.66 12.49
CA MET A 239 -19.06 28.74 12.90
C MET A 239 -19.43 30.10 12.27
N ARG A 240 -19.93 30.08 11.03
CA ARG A 240 -20.39 31.28 10.33
C ARG A 240 -21.69 31.82 10.92
N GLN A 241 -22.60 30.95 11.34
CA GLN A 241 -23.88 31.33 11.95
C GLN A 241 -23.70 31.83 13.40
N GLY A 242 -22.76 31.25 14.16
CA GLY A 242 -22.45 31.68 15.53
C GLY A 242 -21.81 33.07 15.65
N HIS A 243 -21.10 33.55 14.61
CA HIS A 243 -20.55 34.92 14.58
C HIS A 243 -21.53 35.98 14.07
N GLY A 244 -22.72 35.59 13.59
CA GLY A 244 -23.75 36.50 13.07
C GLY A 244 -24.82 36.90 14.07
N GLN A 245 -24.85 36.33 15.28
CA GLN A 245 -25.84 36.63 16.34
C GLN A 245 -25.27 37.48 17.49
N GLY A 246 -24.11 38.10 17.30
CA GLY A 246 -23.43 38.94 18.30
C GLY A 246 -23.39 40.43 17.96
N ILE A 247 -24.46 41.01 17.41
CA ILE A 247 -24.69 42.47 17.32
C ILE A 247 -26.10 42.78 17.81
#